data_AF-A0A9Q4HWE8-F1
#
_entry.id   AF-A0A9Q4HWE8-F1
#
_cell.length_a   1.000
_cell.length_b   1.000
_cell.length_c   1.000
_cell.angle_alpha   90.00
_cell.angle_beta   90.00
_cell.angle_gamma   90.00
#
_symmetry.space_group_name_H-M   'P 1'
#
loop_
_entity.id
_entity.type
_entity.pdbx_description
1 polymer ?
#
loop_
_entity_poly.entity_id
_entity_poly.type
_entity_poly.pdbx_seq_one_letter_code
_entity_poly.pdbx_strand_id
1 'polypeptide(L)'
;DRIVDVTLSKVGGKGLFVKEIEQALLNEDIDMAVHSMKDMPAVLPEGLVIGCIPEREDPRDALISKNRVKLSEMKEGAVIGTSSLRRSAQLLIERPDITIKWIRGNIDTRLQKLETEDYDAIILAAAGLSRMGWKQDVVTEFLEPERCLPAVGQGALAIECRESDEELLALFSQFTDEYTERTVLAERAYLNAMEGGCQVPI
;
A
#
# COMPACT_ATOMS: atom_id res chain seq x y z
N ASP A 1 -3.53 15.07 6.42
CA ASP A 1 -3.51 15.78 5.12
C ASP A 1 -3.00 17.23 5.13
N ARG A 2 -2.03 17.60 5.98
CA ARG A 2 -1.57 19.01 6.09
C ARG A 2 -0.25 19.34 5.40
N ILE A 3 0.44 18.37 4.79
CA ILE A 3 1.74 18.59 4.14
C ILE A 3 1.67 18.07 2.70
N VAL A 4 1.32 18.96 1.78
CA VAL A 4 1.25 18.67 0.34
C VAL A 4 2.55 19.07 -0.40
N ASP A 5 3.34 19.97 0.19
CA ASP A 5 4.45 20.65 -0.49
C ASP A 5 5.87 20.36 0.05
N VAL A 6 6.02 19.36 0.94
CA VAL A 6 7.36 18.94 1.36
C VAL A 6 7.65 17.53 0.88
N THR A 7 8.83 17.35 0.30
CA THR A 7 9.33 16.05 -0.11
C THR A 7 9.28 15.14 1.11
N LEU A 8 8.47 14.07 1.09
CA LEU A 8 8.40 13.04 2.14
C LEU A 8 9.77 12.43 2.49
N SER A 9 10.77 12.59 1.61
CA SER A 9 12.18 12.25 1.87
C SER A 9 12.90 13.21 2.81
N LYS A 10 12.41 14.45 2.99
CA LYS A 10 12.96 15.47 3.89
C LYS A 10 12.19 15.60 5.21
N VAL A 11 10.95 15.12 5.28
CA VAL A 11 10.13 15.11 6.49
C VAL A 11 9.69 13.69 6.77
N GLY A 12 10.46 12.94 7.56
CA GLY A 12 9.98 11.82 8.39
C GLY A 12 9.18 10.67 7.75
N GLY A 13 9.05 10.56 6.42
CA GLY A 13 8.35 9.47 5.74
C GLY A 13 6.85 9.32 6.06
N LYS A 14 6.22 8.29 5.47
CA LYS A 14 4.82 7.90 5.73
C LYS A 14 4.51 7.66 7.20
N GLY A 15 5.52 7.36 8.01
CA GLY A 15 5.40 7.18 9.46
C GLY A 15 4.92 8.44 10.20
N LEU A 16 4.95 9.63 9.58
CA LEU A 16 4.40 10.83 10.20
C LEU A 16 2.88 10.73 10.44
N PHE A 17 2.14 10.13 9.51
CA PHE A 17 0.68 9.96 9.65
C PHE A 17 0.32 8.90 10.69
N VAL A 18 1.11 7.82 10.76
CA VAL A 18 0.89 6.75 11.73
C VAL A 18 1.16 7.25 13.15
N LYS A 19 2.23 8.03 13.37
CA LYS A 19 2.57 8.58 14.68
C LYS A 19 1.51 9.48 15.31
N GLU A 20 0.85 10.32 14.50
CA GLU A 20 -0.23 11.18 15.02
C GLU A 20 -1.43 10.36 15.51
N ILE A 21 -1.71 9.25 14.83
CA ILE A 21 -2.79 8.32 15.19
C ILE A 21 -2.40 7.47 16.41
N GLU A 22 -1.18 6.93 16.43
CA GLU A 22 -0.63 6.18 17.57
C GLU A 22 -0.65 7.04 18.85
N GLN A 23 -0.30 8.34 18.75
CA GLN A 23 -0.36 9.24 19.90
C GLN A 23 -1.80 9.46 20.39
N ALA A 24 -2.78 9.54 19.48
CA ALA A 24 -4.19 9.66 19.86
C ALA A 24 -4.70 8.38 20.55
N LEU A 25 -4.24 7.19 20.13
CA LEU A 25 -4.54 5.92 20.82
C LEU A 25 -3.97 5.89 22.23
N LEU A 26 -2.70 6.29 22.39
CA LEU A 26 -2.00 6.35 23.68
C LEU A 26 -2.57 7.41 24.62
N ASN A 27 -3.10 8.51 24.08
CA ASN A 27 -3.76 9.56 24.84
C ASN A 27 -5.23 9.24 25.18
N GLU A 28 -5.75 8.10 24.71
CA GLU A 28 -7.16 7.73 24.84
C GLU A 28 -8.13 8.71 24.14
N ASP A 29 -7.66 9.47 23.15
CA ASP A 29 -8.50 10.34 22.31
C ASP A 29 -9.34 9.52 21.31
N ILE A 30 -8.85 8.33 20.95
CA ILE A 30 -9.51 7.33 20.12
C ILE A 30 -9.27 5.93 20.67
N ASP A 31 -10.17 4.99 20.40
CA ASP A 31 -10.07 3.61 20.90
C ASP A 31 -9.37 2.65 19.93
N MET A 32 -9.55 2.92 18.64
CA MET A 32 -8.96 2.13 17.57
C MET A 32 -8.61 2.99 16.38
N ALA A 33 -7.67 2.49 15.59
CA ALA A 33 -7.32 3.06 14.30
C ALA A 33 -7.27 1.98 13.22
N VAL A 34 -7.62 2.36 11.98
CA VAL A 34 -7.64 1.44 10.84
C VAL A 34 -6.62 1.91 9.81
N HIS A 35 -5.70 1.02 9.49
CA HIS A 35 -4.57 1.29 8.61
C HIS A 35 -4.56 0.32 7.44
N SER A 36 -3.98 0.75 6.32
CA SER A 36 -3.49 -0.21 5.33
C SER A 36 -2.25 -0.88 5.89
N MET A 37 -2.22 -2.21 5.95
CA MET A 37 -1.13 -2.95 6.60
C MET A 37 0.25 -2.63 6.02
N LYS A 38 0.34 -2.42 4.70
CA LYS A 38 1.59 -2.03 4.01
C LYS A 38 2.19 -0.69 4.45
N ASP A 39 1.41 0.14 5.13
CA ASP A 39 1.84 1.44 5.64
C ASP A 39 2.20 1.39 7.14
N MET A 40 1.95 0.26 7.82
CA MET A 40 2.31 0.07 9.23
C MET A 40 3.81 -0.17 9.39
N PRO A 41 4.45 0.45 10.40
CA PRO A 41 5.84 0.17 10.74
C PRO A 41 6.00 -1.30 11.17
N ALA A 42 7.20 -1.85 11.06
CA ALA A 42 7.49 -3.21 11.49
C ALA A 42 7.35 -3.39 13.01
N VAL A 43 7.71 -2.35 13.76
CA VAL A 43 7.65 -2.27 15.22
C VAL A 43 6.64 -1.20 15.60
N LEU A 44 5.71 -1.55 16.50
CA LEU A 44 4.72 -0.63 17.06
C LEU A 44 5.27 0.01 18.35
N PRO A 45 4.77 1.19 18.75
CA PRO A 45 5.04 1.75 20.07
C PRO A 45 4.62 0.80 21.19
N GLU A 46 5.32 0.89 22.33
CA GLU A 46 4.93 0.19 23.56
C GLU A 46 3.51 0.60 23.97
N GLY A 47 2.69 -0.37 24.39
CA GLY A 47 1.29 -0.16 24.75
C GLY A 47 0.30 -0.27 23.59
N LEU A 48 0.76 -0.40 22.33
CA LEU A 48 -0.10 -0.56 21.15
C LEU A 48 0.10 -1.93 20.48
N VAL A 49 -1.00 -2.48 19.95
CA VAL A 49 -1.01 -3.76 19.22
C VAL A 49 -1.89 -3.68 17.98
N ILE A 50 -1.56 -4.49 16.96
CA ILE A 50 -2.53 -4.81 15.90
C ILE A 50 -3.48 -5.87 16.48
N GLY A 51 -4.66 -5.43 16.91
CA GLY A 51 -5.66 -6.28 17.54
C GLY A 51 -6.50 -7.07 16.54
N CYS A 52 -6.62 -6.61 15.30
CA CYS A 52 -7.33 -7.34 14.24
C CYS A 52 -6.68 -7.17 12.86
N ILE A 53 -6.61 -8.29 12.15
CA ILE A 53 -6.29 -8.35 10.71
C ILE A 53 -7.47 -9.04 10.02
N PRO A 54 -8.39 -8.28 9.38
CA PRO A 54 -9.55 -8.85 8.70
C PRO A 54 -9.16 -9.49 7.36
N GLU A 55 -10.14 -10.10 6.68
CA GLU A 55 -9.97 -10.73 5.37
C GLU A 55 -9.22 -9.83 4.37
N ARG A 56 -8.23 -10.41 3.71
CA ARG A 56 -7.39 -9.71 2.74
C ARG A 56 -8.15 -9.45 1.44
N GLU A 57 -8.12 -8.20 0.99
CA GLU A 57 -8.49 -7.85 -0.38
C GLU A 57 -7.39 -8.25 -1.38
N ASP A 58 -7.72 -8.20 -2.67
CA ASP A 58 -6.79 -8.58 -3.75
C ASP A 58 -5.41 -7.88 -3.59
N PRO A 59 -4.35 -8.66 -3.31
CA PRO A 59 -3.03 -8.09 -3.02
C PRO A 59 -2.30 -7.65 -4.28
N ARG A 60 -2.78 -7.96 -5.49
CA ARG A 60 -2.07 -7.68 -6.74
C ARG A 60 -1.91 -6.19 -7.00
N ASP A 61 -0.86 -5.88 -7.74
CA ASP A 61 -0.72 -4.57 -8.38
C ASP A 61 -1.58 -4.54 -9.65
N ALA A 62 -2.21 -3.40 -9.90
CA ALA A 62 -3.06 -3.17 -11.06
C ALA A 62 -2.41 -2.11 -11.96
N LEU A 63 -2.26 -2.44 -13.24
CA LEU A 63 -1.91 -1.52 -14.30
C LEU A 63 -3.15 -0.81 -14.80
N ILE A 64 -3.08 0.52 -14.91
CA ILE A 64 -4.10 1.36 -15.52
C ILE A 64 -3.41 2.14 -16.62
N SER A 65 -3.76 1.89 -17.88
CA SER A 65 -3.12 2.53 -19.02
C SER A 65 -4.12 3.26 -19.90
N LYS A 66 -3.61 4.25 -20.63
CA LYS A 66 -4.35 4.88 -21.71
C LYS A 66 -4.67 3.82 -22.77
N ASN A 67 -5.90 3.83 -23.27
CA ASN A 67 -6.36 2.95 -24.34
C ASN A 67 -6.29 1.44 -24.04
N ARG A 68 -6.19 1.02 -22.77
CA ARG A 68 -6.21 -0.40 -22.37
C ARG A 68 -5.07 -1.25 -22.92
N VAL A 69 -3.92 -0.64 -23.12
CA VAL A 69 -2.72 -1.33 -23.58
C VAL A 69 -2.10 -2.08 -22.41
N LYS A 70 -1.92 -3.41 -22.54
CA LYS A 70 -1.27 -4.23 -21.50
C LYS A 70 0.21 -3.91 -21.40
N LEU A 71 0.84 -4.27 -20.27
CA LEU A 71 2.26 -3.98 -20.04
C LEU A 71 3.16 -4.53 -21.16
N SER A 72 2.88 -5.73 -21.66
CA SER A 72 3.65 -6.38 -22.73
C SER A 72 3.48 -5.73 -24.11
N GLU A 73 2.41 -4.95 -24.30
CA GLU A 73 2.01 -4.35 -25.58
C GLU A 73 2.39 -2.87 -25.67
N MET A 74 2.90 -2.28 -24.58
CA MET A 74 3.32 -0.89 -24.56
C MET A 74 4.48 -0.64 -25.52
N LYS A 75 4.42 0.49 -26.23
CA LYS A 75 5.51 0.99 -27.08
C LYS A 75 6.82 1.13 -26.30
N GLU A 76 7.93 1.05 -27.00
CA GLU A 76 9.24 1.40 -26.47
C GLU A 76 9.25 2.82 -25.91
N GLY A 77 9.88 3.03 -24.76
CA GLY A 77 9.93 4.33 -24.08
C GLY A 77 8.62 4.74 -23.42
N ALA A 78 7.60 3.87 -23.32
CA ALA A 78 6.36 4.18 -22.62
C ALA A 78 6.60 4.64 -21.18
N VAL A 79 5.85 5.64 -20.73
CA VAL A 79 6.02 6.27 -19.43
C VAL A 79 5.04 5.68 -18.41
N ILE A 80 5.56 4.98 -17.40
CA ILE A 80 4.76 4.41 -16.31
C ILE A 80 4.94 5.22 -15.01
N GLY A 81 3.83 5.68 -14.45
CA GLY A 81 3.76 6.44 -13.20
C GLY A 81 3.77 5.54 -11.97
N THR A 82 4.86 5.57 -11.20
CA THR A 82 4.93 4.97 -9.85
C THR A 82 6.03 5.65 -9.02
N SER A 83 5.76 5.87 -7.73
CA SER A 83 6.78 6.31 -6.76
C SER A 83 7.30 5.18 -5.87
N SER A 84 6.90 3.93 -6.12
CA SER A 84 7.33 2.75 -5.37
C SER A 84 8.55 2.14 -6.04
N LEU A 85 9.68 2.11 -5.33
CA LEU A 85 10.92 1.50 -5.83
C LEU A 85 10.75 -0.01 -6.09
N ARG A 86 9.98 -0.72 -5.25
CA ARG A 86 9.59 -2.12 -5.47
C ARG A 86 8.97 -2.32 -6.85
N ARG A 87 7.93 -1.55 -7.18
CA ARG A 87 7.24 -1.64 -8.49
C ARG A 87 8.16 -1.26 -9.63
N SER A 88 8.90 -0.16 -9.48
CA SER A 88 9.82 0.33 -10.51
C SER A 88 10.87 -0.73 -10.88
N ALA A 89 11.49 -1.35 -9.87
CA ALA A 89 12.52 -2.36 -10.09
C ALA A 89 11.95 -3.58 -10.83
N GLN A 90 10.80 -4.11 -10.41
CA GLN A 90 10.20 -5.29 -11.02
C GLN A 90 9.73 -5.02 -12.47
N LEU A 91 9.11 -3.87 -12.72
CA LEU A 91 8.72 -3.49 -14.07
C LEU A 91 9.90 -3.32 -15.01
N LEU A 92 11.01 -2.75 -14.54
CA LEU A 92 12.22 -2.56 -15.35
C LEU A 92 12.99 -3.87 -15.61
N ILE A 93 12.79 -4.90 -14.77
CA ILE A 93 13.30 -6.25 -15.05
C ILE A 93 12.53 -6.87 -16.22
N GLU A 94 11.20 -6.76 -16.23
CA GLU A 94 10.35 -7.30 -17.30
C GLU A 94 10.46 -6.49 -18.61
N ARG A 95 10.50 -5.16 -18.48
CA ARG A 95 10.48 -4.18 -19.58
C ARG A 95 11.57 -3.13 -19.36
N PRO A 96 12.85 -3.41 -19.70
CA PRO A 96 13.95 -2.46 -19.49
C PRO A 96 13.87 -1.20 -20.37
N ASP A 97 12.98 -1.20 -21.36
CA ASP A 97 12.82 -0.16 -22.37
C ASP A 97 11.75 0.90 -22.01
N ILE A 98 11.01 0.73 -20.90
CA ILE A 98 10.05 1.72 -20.41
C ILE A 98 10.75 2.81 -19.58
N THR A 99 10.08 3.94 -19.42
CA THR A 99 10.51 5.02 -18.52
C THR A 99 9.62 5.06 -17.28
N ILE A 100 10.21 5.01 -16.08
CA ILE A 100 9.48 5.22 -14.84
C ILE A 100 9.50 6.71 -14.47
N LYS A 101 8.32 7.30 -14.29
CA LYS A 101 8.17 8.65 -13.72
C LYS A 101 7.48 8.60 -12.36
N TRP A 102 7.92 9.47 -11.45
CA TRP A 102 7.34 9.54 -10.11
C TRP A 102 5.96 10.20 -10.15
N ILE A 103 4.96 9.53 -9.56
CA ILE A 103 3.61 10.07 -9.41
C ILE A 103 3.19 10.04 -7.94
N ARG A 104 2.47 11.08 -7.51
CA ARG A 104 1.94 11.23 -6.14
C ARG A 104 0.51 11.76 -6.15
N GLY A 105 -0.16 11.55 -5.03
CA GLY A 105 -1.57 11.84 -4.80
C GLY A 105 -2.30 10.60 -4.28
N ASN A 106 -3.56 10.78 -3.86
CA ASN A 106 -4.49 9.69 -3.64
C ASN A 106 -4.88 9.02 -4.97
N ILE A 107 -5.75 8.01 -4.93
CA ILE A 107 -6.17 7.25 -6.12
C ILE A 107 -6.75 8.18 -7.19
N ASP A 108 -7.71 9.03 -6.82
CA ASP A 108 -8.39 9.96 -7.73
C ASP A 108 -7.42 10.93 -8.40
N THR A 109 -6.50 11.51 -7.63
CA THR A 109 -5.47 12.42 -8.16
C THR A 109 -4.58 11.70 -9.16
N ARG A 110 -4.19 10.44 -8.89
CA ARG A 110 -3.32 9.69 -9.80
C ARG A 110 -4.04 9.30 -11.09
N LEU A 111 -5.32 8.93 -11.00
CA LEU A 111 -6.16 8.66 -12.17
C LEU A 111 -6.35 9.93 -13.01
N GLN A 112 -6.60 11.08 -12.38
CA GLN A 112 -6.66 12.36 -13.08
C GLN A 112 -5.34 12.67 -13.79
N LYS A 113 -4.20 12.49 -13.11
CA LYS A 113 -2.87 12.70 -13.70
C LYS A 113 -2.57 11.74 -14.85
N LEU A 114 -3.05 10.51 -14.81
CA LEU A 114 -2.96 9.61 -15.96
C LEU A 114 -3.61 10.27 -17.17
N GLU A 115 -4.81 10.83 -17.03
CA GLU A 115 -5.52 11.50 -18.13
C GLU A 115 -4.83 12.80 -18.58
N THR A 116 -4.38 13.64 -17.63
CA THR A 116 -3.96 15.02 -17.92
C THR A 116 -2.46 15.23 -18.11
N GLU A 117 -1.61 14.32 -17.63
CA GLU A 117 -0.15 14.43 -17.69
C GLU A 117 0.49 13.41 -18.65
N ASP A 118 1.81 13.51 -18.81
CA ASP A 118 2.63 12.68 -19.71
C ASP A 118 2.94 11.30 -19.11
N TYR A 119 1.90 10.55 -18.75
CA TYR A 119 1.95 9.11 -18.46
C TYR A 119 1.20 8.33 -19.54
N ASP A 120 1.77 7.19 -19.96
CA ASP A 120 1.06 6.19 -20.75
C ASP A 120 0.30 5.22 -19.84
N ALA A 121 0.79 4.99 -18.61
CA ALA A 121 0.14 4.17 -17.60
C ALA A 121 0.54 4.54 -16.16
N ILE A 122 -0.20 4.03 -15.17
CA ILE A 122 0.14 4.09 -13.74
C ILE A 122 -0.06 2.73 -13.08
N ILE A 123 0.57 2.52 -11.93
CA ILE A 123 0.35 1.33 -11.09
C ILE A 123 -0.33 1.70 -9.77
N LEU A 124 -1.42 1.01 -9.45
CA LEU A 124 -2.14 1.11 -8.17
C LEU A 124 -2.25 -0.27 -7.52
N ALA A 125 -2.66 -0.32 -6.25
CA ALA A 125 -2.99 -1.59 -5.60
C ALA A 125 -4.45 -1.94 -5.94
N ALA A 126 -4.72 -3.18 -6.33
CA ALA A 126 -6.07 -3.66 -6.66
C ALA A 126 -7.06 -3.42 -5.51
N ALA A 127 -6.67 -3.78 -4.28
CA ALA A 127 -7.46 -3.54 -3.08
C ALA A 127 -7.91 -2.08 -2.89
N GLY A 128 -7.06 -1.10 -3.26
CA GLY A 128 -7.41 0.32 -3.14
C GLY A 128 -8.49 0.74 -4.13
N LEU A 129 -8.48 0.16 -5.34
CA LEU A 129 -9.50 0.41 -6.36
C LEU A 129 -10.84 -0.25 -5.96
N SER A 130 -10.80 -1.50 -5.51
CA SER A 130 -11.97 -2.26 -5.04
C SER A 130 -12.73 -1.49 -3.95
N ARG A 131 -12.03 -1.10 -2.88
CA ARG A 131 -12.63 -0.40 -1.73
C ARG A 131 -13.25 0.96 -2.07
N MET A 132 -12.71 1.63 -3.08
CA MET A 132 -13.22 2.93 -3.54
C MET A 132 -14.38 2.79 -4.54
N GLY A 133 -14.82 1.56 -4.83
CA GLY A 133 -15.91 1.29 -5.77
C GLY A 133 -15.53 1.55 -7.23
N TRP A 134 -14.24 1.66 -7.55
CA TRP A 134 -13.80 1.74 -8.94
C TRP A 134 -14.10 0.42 -9.63
N LYS A 135 -14.84 0.48 -10.74
CA LYS A 135 -15.19 -0.71 -11.53
C LYS A 135 -13.91 -1.45 -11.92
N GLN A 136 -13.96 -2.79 -11.92
CA GLN A 136 -12.89 -3.60 -12.50
C GLN A 136 -12.56 -3.16 -13.92
N ASP A 137 -13.56 -2.65 -14.63
CA ASP A 137 -13.40 -2.05 -15.92
C ASP A 137 -12.35 -0.96 -15.94
N VAL A 138 -11.91 -0.27 -14.88
CA VAL A 138 -10.80 0.72 -14.92
C VAL A 138 -9.42 0.06 -14.95
N VAL A 139 -9.30 -1.15 -14.40
CA VAL A 139 -8.06 -1.90 -14.43
C VAL A 139 -7.82 -2.38 -15.86
N THR A 140 -6.62 -2.15 -16.39
CA THR A 140 -6.22 -2.71 -17.69
C THR A 140 -5.71 -4.13 -17.53
N GLU A 141 -4.89 -4.35 -16.50
CA GLU A 141 -4.27 -5.63 -16.24
C GLU A 141 -3.97 -5.76 -14.74
N PHE A 142 -4.35 -6.89 -14.14
CA PHE A 142 -3.84 -7.28 -12.83
C PHE A 142 -2.50 -7.99 -13.04
N LEU A 143 -1.46 -7.50 -12.38
CA LEU A 143 -0.12 -8.06 -12.46
C LEU A 143 -0.01 -9.20 -11.45
N GLU A 144 0.17 -10.42 -11.94
CA GLU A 144 0.36 -11.60 -11.11
C GLU A 144 1.64 -11.49 -10.26
N PRO A 145 1.69 -12.12 -9.07
CA PRO A 145 2.82 -12.01 -8.15
C PRO A 145 4.18 -12.40 -8.74
N GLU A 146 4.22 -13.27 -9.76
CA GLU A 146 5.44 -13.66 -10.47
C GLU A 146 6.02 -12.53 -11.33
N ARG A 147 5.17 -11.57 -11.75
CA ARG A 147 5.56 -10.40 -12.55
C ARG A 147 5.74 -9.16 -11.69
N CYS A 148 4.88 -8.98 -10.69
CA CYS A 148 4.98 -7.88 -9.75
C CYS A 148 4.57 -8.34 -8.35
N LEU A 149 5.53 -8.88 -7.61
CA LEU A 149 5.37 -9.34 -6.24
C LEU A 149 4.86 -8.18 -5.36
N PRO A 150 3.70 -8.34 -4.70
CA PRO A 150 3.09 -7.28 -3.90
C PRO A 150 3.98 -6.75 -2.77
N ALA A 151 3.65 -5.55 -2.28
CA ALA A 151 4.25 -5.07 -1.03
C ALA A 151 3.74 -5.93 0.13
N VAL A 152 4.58 -6.08 1.17
CA VAL A 152 4.20 -6.71 2.44
C VAL A 152 2.90 -6.11 2.97
N GLY A 153 1.92 -6.96 3.29
CA GLY A 153 0.61 -6.56 3.77
C GLY A 153 -0.28 -5.85 2.75
N GLN A 154 0.09 -5.78 1.46
CA GLN A 154 -0.78 -5.17 0.45
C GLN A 154 -2.12 -5.91 0.39
N GLY A 155 -3.23 -5.17 0.45
CA GLY A 155 -4.58 -5.74 0.49
C GLY A 155 -5.12 -5.97 1.90
N ALA A 156 -4.25 -6.18 2.90
CA ALA A 156 -4.68 -6.33 4.29
C ALA A 156 -4.94 -4.96 4.95
N LEU A 157 -5.87 -4.93 5.90
CA LEU A 157 -6.00 -3.85 6.88
C LEU A 157 -5.32 -4.26 8.19
N ALA A 158 -4.92 -3.28 8.97
CA ALA A 158 -4.47 -3.45 10.35
C ALA A 158 -5.37 -2.59 11.23
N ILE A 159 -6.04 -3.20 12.21
CA ILE A 159 -6.78 -2.47 13.22
C ILE A 159 -5.92 -2.41 14.47
N GLU A 160 -5.45 -1.21 14.79
CA GLU A 160 -4.57 -0.94 15.92
C GLU A 160 -5.38 -0.44 17.12
N CYS A 161 -5.03 -0.92 18.32
CA CYS A 161 -5.60 -0.50 19.59
C CYS A 161 -4.57 -0.59 20.71
N ARG A 162 -4.97 -0.19 21.93
CA ARG A 162 -4.16 -0.39 23.13
C ARG A 162 -4.10 -1.86 23.52
N GLU A 163 -2.94 -2.31 23.99
CA GLU A 163 -2.72 -3.70 24.43
C GLU A 163 -3.54 -4.08 25.67
N SER A 164 -3.88 -3.09 26.49
CA SER A 164 -4.65 -3.25 27.72
C SER A 164 -6.18 -3.26 27.51
N ASP A 165 -6.65 -3.01 26.28
CA ASP A 165 -8.08 -2.91 25.96
C ASP A 165 -8.68 -4.30 25.68
N GLU A 166 -8.83 -5.10 26.75
CA GLU A 166 -9.29 -6.50 26.67
C GLU A 166 -10.69 -6.64 26.05
N GLU A 167 -11.58 -5.66 26.28
CA GLU A 167 -12.93 -5.66 25.71
C GLU A 167 -12.88 -5.53 24.19
N LEU A 168 -12.11 -4.56 23.69
CA LEU A 168 -11.96 -4.33 22.27
C LEU A 168 -11.22 -5.48 21.57
N LEU A 169 -10.18 -6.03 22.20
CA LEU A 169 -9.46 -7.21 21.71
C LEU A 169 -10.38 -8.45 21.61
N ALA A 170 -11.24 -8.66 22.60
CA ALA A 170 -12.23 -9.74 22.55
C ALA A 170 -13.22 -9.57 21.39
N LEU A 171 -13.66 -8.34 21.11
CA LEU A 171 -14.50 -8.05 19.94
C LEU A 171 -13.76 -8.32 18.62
N PHE A 172 -12.52 -7.85 18.52
CA PHE A 172 -11.67 -8.00 17.35
C PHE A 172 -11.40 -9.44 16.94
N SER A 173 -11.33 -10.36 17.90
CA SER A 173 -11.18 -11.79 17.60
C SER A 173 -12.25 -12.35 16.65
N GLN A 174 -13.44 -11.74 16.58
CA GLN A 174 -14.53 -12.15 15.70
C GLN A 174 -14.37 -11.66 14.25
N PHE A 175 -13.51 -10.66 14.03
CA PHE A 175 -13.27 -10.04 12.72
C PHE A 175 -11.90 -10.39 12.14
N THR A 176 -11.01 -10.94 12.95
CA THR A 176 -9.70 -11.42 12.49
C THR A 176 -9.87 -12.63 11.58
N ASP A 177 -9.29 -12.55 10.39
CA ASP A 177 -9.13 -13.68 9.50
C ASP A 177 -7.78 -14.36 9.77
N GLU A 178 -7.81 -15.56 10.36
CA GLU A 178 -6.60 -16.28 10.78
C GLU A 178 -5.63 -16.55 9.62
N TYR A 179 -6.16 -16.79 8.41
CA TYR A 179 -5.32 -17.04 7.24
C TYR A 179 -4.56 -15.78 6.82
N THR A 180 -5.25 -14.64 6.75
CA THR A 180 -4.66 -13.35 6.43
C THR A 180 -3.67 -12.93 7.50
N GLU A 181 -4.02 -13.07 8.78
CA GLU A 181 -3.14 -12.75 9.90
C GLU A 181 -1.82 -13.53 9.79
N ARG A 182 -1.88 -14.86 9.66
CA ARG A 182 -0.67 -15.69 9.56
C ARG A 182 0.19 -15.33 8.37
N THR A 183 -0.44 -15.09 7.22
CA THR A 183 0.25 -14.68 5.99
C THR A 183 0.96 -13.34 6.19
N VAL A 184 0.27 -12.35 6.72
CA VAL A 184 0.80 -11.00 6.94
C VAL A 184 1.91 -11.01 8.00
N LEU A 185 1.76 -11.79 9.07
CA LEU A 185 2.81 -11.94 10.09
C LEU A 185 4.10 -12.52 9.50
N ALA A 186 4.00 -13.52 8.61
CA ALA A 186 5.15 -14.05 7.90
C ALA A 186 5.81 -13.01 6.98
N GLU A 187 5.03 -12.28 6.20
CA GLU A 187 5.52 -11.19 5.33
C GLU A 187 6.21 -10.08 6.15
N ARG A 188 5.63 -9.70 7.29
CA ARG A 188 6.18 -8.68 8.19
C ARG A 188 7.44 -9.14 8.91
N ALA A 189 7.52 -10.40 9.31
CA ALA A 189 8.73 -10.97 9.89
C ALA A 189 9.91 -10.89 8.91
N TYR A 190 9.65 -11.19 7.63
CA TYR A 190 10.63 -10.99 6.56
C TYR A 190 11.02 -9.51 6.41
N LEU A 191 10.04 -8.59 6.34
CA LEU A 191 10.32 -7.15 6.21
C LEU A 191 11.19 -6.64 7.36
N ASN A 192 10.88 -7.04 8.59
CA ASN A 192 11.62 -6.66 9.78
C ASN A 192 13.06 -7.18 9.76
N ALA A 193 13.26 -8.44 9.38
CA ALA A 193 14.58 -9.05 9.29
C ALA A 193 15.48 -8.41 8.23
N MET A 194 14.88 -7.82 7.18
CA MET A 194 15.59 -7.13 6.10
C MET A 194 15.82 -5.64 6.39
N GLU A 195 15.47 -5.14 7.58
CA GLU A 195 15.39 -3.70 7.89
C GLU A 195 14.60 -2.92 6.82
N GLY A 196 13.62 -3.59 6.23
CA GLY A 196 12.86 -3.11 5.11
C GLY A 196 11.88 -2.02 5.52
N GLY A 197 11.73 -1.02 4.66
CA GLY A 197 10.68 -0.01 4.78
C GLY A 197 10.21 0.41 3.39
N CYS A 198 9.23 1.32 3.32
CA CYS A 198 8.68 1.82 2.04
C CYS A 198 9.72 2.46 1.08
N GLN A 199 10.95 2.70 1.53
CA GLN A 199 12.05 3.25 0.73
C GLN A 199 13.05 2.19 0.24
N VAL A 200 12.85 0.92 0.60
CA VAL A 200 13.64 -0.21 0.12
C VAL A 200 12.84 -0.86 -1.01
N PRO A 201 13.47 -1.35 -2.10
CA PRO A 201 12.75 -2.04 -3.18
C PRO A 201 12.34 -3.47 -2.77
N ILE A 202 11.60 -3.58 -1.67
CA ILE A 202 11.05 -4.80 -1.07
C ILE A 202 9.52 -4.69 -1.06
#